data_AF-A7RL41-F1
#
_entry.id   AF-A7RL41-F1
#
_cell.length_a   1.000
_cell.length_b   1.000
_cell.length_c   1.000
_cell.angle_alpha   90.00
_cell.angle_beta   90.00
_cell.angle_gamma   90.00
#
_symmetry.space_group_name_H-M   'P 1'
#
loop_
_entity.id
_entity.type
_entity.pdbx_description
1 polymer ?
#
loop_
_entity_poly.entity_id
_entity_poly.type
_entity_poly.pdbx_seq_one_letter_code
_entity_poly.pdbx_strand_id
1 'polypeptide(L)' 'ICQLPKLPGPCSAYVPRWYYNAKHRRCQKFVYGGCRGNANRFKSHRSCERSCKGI' A
#
# COMPACT_ATOMS: atom_id res chain seq x y z
N ILE A 1 -5.10 4.38 8.34
CA ILE A 1 -4.38 3.54 7.34
C ILE A 1 -4.53 4.11 5.94
N CYS A 2 -5.74 4.26 5.43
CA CYS A 2 -6.02 4.61 4.02
C CYS A 2 -5.57 6.02 3.60
N GLN A 3 -5.35 6.92 4.57
CA GLN A 3 -4.81 8.27 4.31
C GLN A 3 -3.27 8.35 4.39
N LEU A 4 -2.59 7.27 4.79
CA LEU A 4 -1.13 7.25 4.86
C LEU A 4 -0.53 7.18 3.44
N PRO A 5 0.64 7.77 3.17
CA PRO A 5 1.30 7.64 1.88
C PRO A 5 1.79 6.20 1.65
N LYS A 6 2.05 5.81 0.39
CA LYS A 6 2.86 4.61 0.13
C LYS A 6 4.28 4.84 0.66
N LEU A 7 4.85 3.85 1.35
CA LEU A 7 6.20 3.95 1.91
C LEU A 7 7.01 2.68 1.56
N PRO A 8 7.93 2.77 0.58
CA PRO A 8 8.79 1.65 0.19
C PRO A 8 9.70 1.16 1.32
N GLY A 9 10.11 2.05 2.22
CA GLY A 9 11.10 1.74 3.24
C GLY A 9 12.54 1.82 2.69
N PRO A 10 13.55 1.70 3.56
CA PRO A 10 14.95 1.93 3.18
C PRO A 10 15.64 0.71 2.56
N CYS A 11 15.04 -0.47 2.64
CA CYS A 11 15.62 -1.68 2.04
C CYS A 11 15.34 -1.74 0.53
N SER A 12 16.12 -2.56 -0.19
CA SER A 12 16.13 -2.61 -1.66
C SER A 12 15.53 -3.88 -2.26
N ALA A 13 14.76 -4.66 -1.49
CA ALA A 13 14.08 -5.84 -2.02
C ALA A 13 12.94 -5.43 -2.97
N TYR A 14 12.72 -6.22 -4.02
CA TYR A 14 11.58 -6.02 -4.91
C TYR A 14 10.37 -6.82 -4.40
N VAL A 15 9.54 -6.20 -3.56
CA VAL A 15 8.32 -6.84 -3.02
C VAL A 15 7.06 -6.14 -3.53
N PRO A 16 6.38 -6.69 -4.56
CA PRO A 16 5.12 -6.13 -5.04
C PRO A 16 4.05 -6.11 -3.94
N ARG A 17 3.47 -4.94 -3.68
CA ARG A 17 2.40 -4.73 -2.70
C ARG A 17 1.35 -3.78 -3.25
N TRP A 18 0.24 -3.70 -2.52
CA TRP A 18 -0.86 -2.78 -2.82
C TRP A 18 -0.94 -1.70 -1.75
N TYR A 19 -1.26 -0.48 -2.12
CA TYR A 19 -1.58 0.61 -1.20
C TYR A 19 -2.86 1.31 -1.68
N TYR A 20 -3.60 1.91 -0.76
CA TYR A 20 -4.73 2.76 -1.12
C TYR A 20 -4.23 4.14 -1.51
N ASN A 21 -4.60 4.59 -2.71
CA ASN A 21 -4.33 5.95 -3.17
C ASN A 21 -5.59 6.80 -2.94
N ALA A 22 -5.59 7.59 -1.85
CA ALA A 22 -6.71 8.45 -1.49
C ALA A 22 -7.03 9.53 -2.54
N LYS A 23 -6.02 10.01 -3.30
CA LYS A 23 -6.22 10.99 -4.39
C LYS A 23 -7.07 10.40 -5.52
N HIS A 24 -6.85 9.13 -5.84
CA HIS A 24 -7.59 8.44 -6.91
C HIS A 24 -8.71 7.53 -6.39
N ARG A 25 -8.92 7.48 -5.07
CA ARG A 25 -9.88 6.61 -4.37
C ARG A 25 -9.86 5.15 -4.86
N ARG A 26 -8.65 4.60 -5.04
CA ARG A 26 -8.47 3.21 -5.51
C ARG A 26 -7.18 2.60 -5.01
N CYS A 27 -7.17 1.28 -4.87
CA CYS A 27 -5.97 0.52 -4.58
C CYS A 27 -5.04 0.43 -5.80
N GLN A 28 -3.76 0.72 -5.60
CA GLN A 28 -2.72 0.70 -6.64
C GLN A 28 -1.53 -0.16 -6.21
N LYS A 29 -0.81 -0.72 -7.19
CA LYS A 29 0.44 -1.46 -6.93
C LYS A 29 1.58 -0.50 -6.60
N PHE A 30 2.50 -0.94 -5.75
CA PHE A 30 3.80 -0.30 -5.51
C PHE A 30 4.84 -1.34 -5.11
N VAL A 31 6.12 -0.97 -5.17
CA VAL A 31 7.23 -1.82 -4.71
C VAL A 31 7.55 -1.47 -3.26
N TYR A 32 7.49 -2.46 -2.39
CA TYR A 32 7.96 -2.37 -1.01
C TYR A 32 9.38 -2.93 -0.92
N GLY A 33 10.27 -2.17 -0.28
CA GLY A 33 11.69 -2.46 -0.13
C GLY A 33 12.03 -3.63 0.78
N GLY A 34 11.05 -4.21 1.49
CA GLY A 34 11.26 -5.39 2.33
C GLY A 34 11.39 -5.11 3.83
N CYS A 35 11.76 -3.89 4.24
CA CYS A 35 11.82 -3.51 5.65
C CYS A 35 11.18 -2.14 5.97
N ARG A 36 10.78 -1.94 7.23
CA ARG A 36 10.07 -0.74 7.73
C ARG A 36 8.82 -0.43 6.90
N GLY A 37 8.53 0.84 6.61
CA GLY A 37 7.29 1.22 5.93
C GLY A 37 6.20 1.69 6.89
N ASN A 38 4.96 1.63 6.43
CA ASN A 38 3.79 1.92 7.23
C ASN A 38 2.66 0.89 6.95
N ALA A 39 1.50 1.11 7.56
CA ALA A 39 0.36 0.20 7.47
C ALA A 39 -0.43 0.28 6.14
N ASN A 40 -0.21 1.29 5.28
CA ASN A 40 -0.85 1.36 3.96
C ASN A 40 -0.12 0.46 2.95
N ARG A 41 -0.09 -0.84 3.26
CA ARG A 41 0.61 -1.87 2.51
C ARG A 41 -0.08 -3.22 2.67
N PHE A 42 -0.68 -3.67 1.58
CA PHE A 42 -1.52 -4.86 1.51
C PHE A 42 -0.91 -5.91 0.58
N LYS A 43 -1.21 -7.19 0.83
CA LYS A 43 -0.71 -8.31 0.01
C LYS A 43 -1.49 -8.48 -1.29
N SER A 44 -2.76 -8.08 -1.33
CA SER A 44 -3.62 -8.21 -2.51
C SER A 44 -4.53 -7.00 -2.70
N HIS A 45 -4.97 -6.76 -3.94
CA HIS A 45 -5.95 -5.72 -4.28
C HIS A 45 -7.21 -5.87 -3.42
N ARG A 46 -7.76 -7.08 -3.33
CA ARG A 46 -8.96 -7.38 -2.54
C ARG A 46 -8.80 -7.01 -1.07
N SER A 47 -7.62 -7.29 -0.47
CA SER A 47 -7.38 -6.92 0.93
C SER A 47 -7.30 -5.40 1.13
N CYS A 48 -6.72 -4.68 0.18
CA CYS A 48 -6.67 -3.22 0.20
C CYS A 48 -8.08 -2.62 0.05
N GLU A 49 -8.84 -3.07 -0.95
CA GLU A 49 -10.21 -2.60 -1.19
C GLU A 49 -11.11 -2.91 0.01
N ARG A 50 -11.06 -4.11 0.57
CA ARG A 50 -11.85 -4.43 1.77
C ARG A 50 -11.51 -3.53 2.96
N SER A 51 -10.26 -3.09 3.09
CA SER A 51 -9.83 -2.23 4.20
C SER A 51 -10.11 -0.75 3.99
N CYS A 52 -10.19 -0.27 2.74
CA CYS A 52 -10.18 1.16 2.44
C CYS A 52 -11.27 1.64 1.47
N LYS A 53 -12.05 0.73 0.86
CA LYS A 53 -13.14 1.10 -0.04
C LYS A 53 -14.21 1.88 0.73
N GLY A 54 -14.57 3.05 0.21
CA GLY A 54 -15.55 3.95 0.83
C GLY A 54 -14.98 4.98 1.80
N ILE A 55 -13.65 5.02 1.94
CA ILE A 55 -12.92 6.13 2.58
C ILE A 55 -12.65 7.24 1.57
#